data_AF-A0A0H4VJF6-F1
#
_entry.id   AF-A0A0H4VJF6-F1
#
_cell.length_a   1.000
_cell.length_b   1.000
_cell.length_c   1.000
_cell.angle_alpha   90.00
_cell.angle_beta   90.00
_cell.angle_gamma   90.00
#
_symmetry.space_group_name_H-M   'P 1'
#
loop_
_entity.id
_entity.type
_entity.pdbx_description
1 polymer ?
#
loop_
_entity_poly.entity_id
_entity_poly.type
_entity_poly.pdbx_seq_one_letter_code
_entity_poly.pdbx_strand_id
1 'polypeptide(L)'
;MSEKENGKEKLRLLLEEFNLLQEDEKVSMPVLLQKVESVLQVLRSLGTDGYTEDQTHHIVNYCKLKMKYARKQIENGDVEEGLQFAKSVISYYLKEASAPETTLEN
;
A
#
# COMPACT_ATOMS: atom_id res chain seq x y z
N MET A 1 -2.78 20.61 -5.78
CA MET A 1 -2.90 19.15 -5.55
C MET A 1 -2.63 18.90 -4.09
N SER A 2 -3.58 18.29 -3.38
CA SER A 2 -3.45 18.04 -1.94
C SER A 2 -2.40 16.96 -1.65
N GLU A 3 -1.86 16.91 -0.43
CA GLU A 3 -0.93 15.84 -0.01
C GLU A 3 -1.56 14.44 -0.13
N LYS A 4 -2.87 14.34 0.12
CA LYS A 4 -3.66 13.12 -0.06
C LYS A 4 -3.71 12.67 -1.52
N GLU A 5 -3.95 13.59 -2.46
CA GLU A 5 -3.93 13.29 -3.90
C GLU A 5 -2.53 12.90 -4.39
N ASN A 6 -1.50 13.60 -3.92
CA ASN A 6 -0.10 13.29 -4.23
C ASN A 6 0.28 11.89 -3.71
N GLY A 7 -0.13 11.53 -2.49
CA GLY A 7 0.11 10.20 -1.93
C GLY A 7 -0.64 9.09 -2.66
N LYS A 8 -1.90 9.32 -3.07
CA LYS A 8 -2.64 8.38 -3.93
C LYS A 8 -1.93 8.15 -5.27
N GLU A 9 -1.46 9.22 -5.90
CA GLU A 9 -0.76 9.10 -7.18
C GLU A 9 0.55 8.33 -7.06
N LYS A 10 1.35 8.60 -6.02
CA LYS A 10 2.55 7.81 -5.72
C LYS A 10 2.23 6.33 -5.53
N LEU A 11 1.12 5.99 -4.88
CA LEU A 11 0.69 4.61 -4.70
C LEU A 11 0.26 3.95 -6.02
N ARG A 12 -0.33 4.69 -6.96
CA ARG A 12 -0.64 4.17 -8.31
C ARG A 12 0.64 3.84 -9.09
N LEU A 13 1.59 4.77 -9.11
CA LEU A 13 2.89 4.56 -9.77
C LEU A 13 3.63 3.35 -9.18
N LEU A 14 3.63 3.22 -7.85
CA LEU A 14 4.20 2.05 -7.18
C LEU A 14 3.45 0.76 -7.56
N LEU A 15 2.11 0.77 -7.69
CA LEU A 15 1.37 -0.41 -8.12
C LEU A 15 1.74 -0.84 -9.56
N GLU A 16 1.91 0.12 -10.47
CA GLU A 16 2.39 -0.15 -11.83
C GLU A 16 3.78 -0.76 -11.82
N GLU A 17 4.70 -0.20 -11.03
CA GLU A 17 6.03 -0.76 -10.84
C GLU A 17 6.00 -2.20 -10.32
N PHE A 18 5.10 -2.52 -9.38
CA PHE A 18 4.92 -3.90 -8.89
C PHE A 18 4.36 -4.82 -9.99
N ASN A 19 3.50 -4.31 -10.87
CA ASN A 19 2.95 -5.10 -11.97
C ASN A 19 4.01 -5.50 -13.00
N LEU A 20 4.95 -4.61 -13.29
CA LEU A 20 6.08 -4.88 -14.19
C LEU A 20 7.06 -5.94 -13.66
N LEU A 21 7.11 -6.17 -12.34
CA LEU A 21 8.01 -7.17 -11.76
C LEU A 21 7.59 -8.62 -12.07
N GLN A 22 6.37 -8.85 -12.57
CA GLN A 22 5.84 -10.21 -12.72
C GLN A 22 6.01 -10.79 -14.13
N GLU A 23 6.51 -10.01 -15.10
CA GLU A 23 6.33 -10.37 -16.51
C GLU A 23 7.29 -11.42 -17.08
N ASP A 24 8.50 -11.67 -16.54
CA ASP A 24 9.35 -12.77 -17.07
C ASP A 24 10.59 -13.17 -16.23
N GLU A 25 10.85 -12.52 -15.09
CA GLU A 25 12.09 -12.75 -14.31
C GLU A 25 11.84 -13.01 -12.83
N LYS A 26 12.75 -13.79 -12.21
CA LYS A 26 12.82 -13.94 -10.75
C LYS A 26 12.99 -12.56 -10.12
N VAL A 27 11.95 -12.09 -9.45
CA VAL A 27 11.98 -10.82 -8.73
C VAL A 27 13.09 -10.86 -7.68
N SER A 28 14.02 -9.92 -7.80
CA SER A 28 15.09 -9.75 -6.82
C SER A 28 14.50 -9.32 -5.48
N MET A 29 14.70 -10.14 -4.44
CA MET A 29 14.22 -9.88 -3.08
C MET A 29 14.64 -8.49 -2.56
N PRO A 30 15.91 -8.05 -2.68
CA PRO A 30 16.31 -6.69 -2.28
C PRO A 30 15.51 -5.57 -2.99
N VAL A 31 15.24 -5.73 -4.29
CA VAL A 31 14.49 -4.75 -5.08
C VAL A 31 13.04 -4.67 -4.59
N LEU A 32 12.43 -5.83 -4.34
CA LEU A 32 11.06 -5.88 -3.84
C LEU A 32 10.94 -5.29 -2.43
N LEU A 33 11.89 -5.59 -1.53
CA LEU A 33 11.92 -5.02 -0.19
C LEU A 33 12.06 -3.49 -0.23
N GLN A 34 12.88 -2.95 -1.12
CA GLN A 34 13.01 -1.51 -1.31
C GLN A 34 11.69 -0.88 -1.75
N LYS A 35 10.99 -1.50 -2.71
CA LYS A 35 9.68 -1.00 -3.18
C LYS A 35 8.61 -1.08 -2.10
N VAL A 36 8.60 -2.15 -1.29
CA VAL A 36 7.72 -2.27 -0.11
C VAL A 36 7.99 -1.16 0.91
N GLU A 37 9.25 -0.79 1.14
CA GLU A 37 9.59 0.33 2.01
C GLU A 37 9.11 1.67 1.44
N SER A 38 9.21 1.89 0.13
CA SER A 38 8.65 3.08 -0.53
C SER A 38 7.13 3.21 -0.30
N VAL A 39 6.39 2.09 -0.40
CA VAL A 39 4.95 2.09 -0.09
C VAL A 39 4.69 2.45 1.37
N LEU A 40 5.46 1.88 2.31
CA LEU A 40 5.34 2.20 3.73
C LEU A 40 5.64 3.68 4.03
N GLN A 41 6.59 4.30 3.32
CA GLN A 41 6.87 5.72 3.44
C GLN A 41 5.68 6.58 3.00
N VAL A 42 5.08 6.26 1.85
CA VAL A 42 3.90 6.99 1.35
C VAL A 42 2.70 6.82 2.29
N LEU A 43 2.46 5.60 2.79
CA LEU A 43 1.39 5.35 3.77
C LEU A 43 1.63 6.08 5.10
N ARG A 44 2.89 6.29 5.52
CA ARG A 44 3.20 7.10 6.71
C ARG A 44 2.86 8.57 6.50
N SER A 45 3.22 9.16 5.35
CA SER A 45 2.88 10.56 5.06
C SER A 45 1.37 10.78 4.88
N LEU A 46 0.64 9.74 4.49
CA LEU A 46 -0.83 9.79 4.39
C LEU A 46 -1.53 9.67 5.76
N GLY A 47 -0.81 9.31 6.82
CA GLY A 47 -1.35 9.01 8.14
C GLY A 47 -1.00 10.03 9.23
N THR A 48 -0.59 11.24 8.86
CA THR A 48 -0.23 12.32 9.79
C THR A 48 -1.10 13.54 9.57
N ASP A 49 -2.19 13.66 10.32
CA ASP A 49 -2.37 14.71 11.33
C ASP A 49 -3.69 14.47 12.10
N GLY A 50 -3.58 14.32 13.42
CA GLY A 50 -4.75 14.33 14.32
C GLY A 50 -5.28 12.95 14.69
N TYR A 51 -5.51 12.80 15.99
CA TYR A 51 -6.25 11.71 16.62
C TYR A 51 -7.75 11.88 16.30
N THR A 52 -8.12 11.83 15.03
CA THR A 52 -9.52 11.82 14.60
C THR A 52 -9.85 10.39 14.22
N GLU A 53 -10.99 9.89 14.72
CA GLU A 53 -11.62 8.61 14.35
C GLU A 53 -12.14 8.65 12.89
N ASP A 54 -11.33 9.19 11.98
CA ASP A 54 -11.61 9.26 10.55
C ASP A 54 -11.33 7.86 9.96
N GLN A 55 -12.31 7.31 9.23
CA GLN A 55 -12.19 6.04 8.52
C GLN A 55 -10.94 5.96 7.65
N THR A 56 -10.48 7.10 7.12
CA THR A 56 -9.23 7.20 6.35
C THR A 56 -8.01 6.76 7.16
N HIS A 57 -7.93 7.13 8.44
CA HIS A 57 -6.82 6.72 9.31
C HIS A 57 -6.83 5.21 9.60
N HIS A 58 -8.01 4.62 9.76
CA HIS A 58 -8.14 3.18 9.94
C HIS A 58 -7.66 2.40 8.71
N ILE A 59 -8.02 2.86 7.50
CA ILE A 59 -7.57 2.26 6.24
C ILE A 59 -6.04 2.39 6.11
N VAL A 60 -5.46 3.57 6.36
CA VAL A 60 -4.00 3.76 6.32
C VAL A 60 -3.27 2.85 7.32
N ASN A 61 -3.77 2.77 8.57
CA ASN A 61 -3.18 1.91 9.60
C ASN A 61 -3.27 0.43 9.23
N TYR A 62 -4.40 -0.01 8.69
CA TYR A 62 -4.58 -1.37 8.19
C TYR A 62 -3.60 -1.68 7.05
N CYS A 63 -3.49 -0.80 6.05
CA CYS A 63 -2.55 -0.98 4.95
C CYS A 63 -1.09 -1.00 5.41
N LYS A 64 -0.69 -0.17 6.37
CA LYS A 64 0.66 -0.23 6.96
C LYS A 64 0.94 -1.58 7.62
N LEU A 65 -0.02 -2.10 8.39
CA LEU A 65 0.12 -3.40 9.05
C LEU A 65 0.25 -4.53 8.02
N LYS A 66 -0.62 -4.55 7.01
CA LYS A 66 -0.58 -5.58 5.96
C LYS A 66 0.67 -5.47 5.08
N MET A 67 1.16 -4.26 4.81
CA MET A 67 2.40 -4.07 4.06
C MET A 67 3.63 -4.53 4.84
N LYS A 68 3.65 -4.36 6.17
CA LYS A 68 4.69 -4.98 7.04
C LYS A 68 4.63 -6.52 7.01
N TYR A 69 3.43 -7.09 6.88
CA TYR A 69 3.28 -8.54 6.70
C TYR A 69 3.80 -9.00 5.33
N ALA A 70 3.49 -8.28 4.25
CA ALA A 70 4.07 -8.53 2.93
C ALA A 70 5.60 -8.55 2.98
N ARG A 71 6.20 -7.56 3.65
CA ARG A 71 7.64 -7.47 3.88
C ARG A 71 8.21 -8.73 4.55
N LYS A 72 7.57 -9.21 5.62
CA LYS A 72 8.00 -10.42 6.34
C LYS A 72 7.96 -11.68 5.47
N GLN A 73 6.93 -11.82 4.63
CA GLN A 73 6.85 -12.95 3.67
C GLN A 73 8.06 -12.91 2.72
N ILE A 74 8.38 -11.74 2.18
CA ILE A 74 9.53 -11.55 1.28
C ILE A 74 10.85 -11.85 2.00
N GLU A 75 11.03 -11.35 3.23
CA GLU A 75 12.22 -11.61 4.06
C GLU A 75 12.41 -13.12 4.37
N ASN A 76 11.31 -13.88 4.43
CA ASN A 76 11.33 -15.33 4.66
C ASN A 76 11.55 -16.17 3.40
N GLY A 77 11.59 -15.54 2.22
CA GLY A 77 11.77 -16.23 0.93
C GLY A 77 10.47 -16.45 0.13
N ASP A 78 9.31 -16.12 0.70
CA ASP A 78 8.01 -16.17 0.03
C ASP A 78 7.82 -14.92 -0.85
N VAL A 79 8.71 -14.75 -1.83
CA VAL A 79 8.85 -13.52 -2.63
C VAL A 79 7.63 -13.28 -3.51
N GLU A 80 7.08 -14.33 -4.13
CA GLU A 80 5.94 -14.23 -5.04
C GLU A 80 4.65 -13.92 -4.28
N GLU A 81 4.37 -14.65 -3.22
CA GLU A 81 3.23 -14.42 -2.33
C GLU A 81 3.32 -13.03 -1.69
N GLY A 82 4.53 -12.64 -1.26
CA GLY A 82 4.81 -11.31 -0.75
C GLY A 82 4.51 -10.19 -1.75
N LEU A 83 4.91 -10.37 -3.02
CA LEU A 83 4.60 -9.45 -4.11
C LEU A 83 3.10 -9.35 -4.37
N GLN A 84 2.40 -10.48 -4.52
CA GLN A 84 0.95 -10.49 -4.76
C GLN A 84 0.17 -9.85 -3.61
N PHE A 85 0.60 -10.12 -2.38
CA PHE A 85 -0.02 -9.54 -1.20
C PHE A 85 0.20 -8.02 -1.14
N ALA A 86 1.41 -7.54 -1.44
CA ALA A 86 1.70 -6.12 -1.49
C ALA A 86 0.85 -5.39 -2.55
N LYS A 87 0.72 -5.96 -3.77
CA LYS A 87 -0.18 -5.42 -4.82
C LYS A 87 -1.60 -5.28 -4.30
N SER A 88 -2.13 -6.34 -3.67
CA SER A 88 -3.49 -6.37 -3.14
C SER A 88 -3.73 -5.29 -2.08
N VAL A 89 -2.74 -5.03 -1.21
CA VAL A 89 -2.81 -3.99 -0.18
C VAL A 89 -2.86 -2.58 -0.79
N ILE A 90 -2.07 -2.32 -1.83
CA ILE A 90 -2.06 -1.02 -2.52
C ILE A 90 -3.40 -0.80 -3.25
N SER A 91 -3.86 -1.81 -3.99
CA SER A 91 -5.16 -1.78 -4.69
C SER A 91 -6.33 -1.55 -3.72
N TYR A 92 -6.32 -2.22 -2.57
CA TYR A 92 -7.31 -2.01 -1.51
C TYR A 92 -7.31 -0.55 -1.04
N TYR A 93 -6.15 0.02 -0.72
CA TYR A 93 -6.06 1.43 -0.31
C TYR A 93 -6.64 2.36 -1.37
N LEU A 94 -6.25 2.19 -2.64
CA LEU A 94 -6.68 3.06 -3.74
C LEU A 94 -8.20 2.99 -3.96
N LYS A 95 -8.80 1.81 -3.76
CA LYS A 95 -10.25 1.60 -3.84
C LYS A 95 -10.97 2.30 -2.68
N GLU A 96 -10.62 1.94 -1.44
CA GLU A 96 -11.34 2.40 -0.25
C GLU A 96 -11.13 3.89 0.02
N ALA A 97 -9.93 4.43 -0.23
CA ALA A 97 -9.66 5.86 -0.05
C ALA A 97 -10.38 6.73 -1.10
N SER A 98 -10.94 6.14 -2.16
CA SER A 98 -11.67 6.81 -3.23
C SER A 98 -13.18 6.60 -3.15
N ALA A 99 -13.65 5.74 -2.25
CA ALA A 99 -15.07 5.60 -1.98
C ALA A 99 -15.57 6.87 -1.25
N PRO A 100 -16.70 7.46 -1.68
CA PRO A 100 -17.39 8.44 -0.85
C PRO A 100 -17.82 7.76 0.46
N GLU A 101 -17.68 8.43 1.60
CA GLU A 101 -18.22 7.98 2.88
C GLU A 101 -19.67 7.60 2.66
N THR A 102 -19.95 6.30 2.61
CA THR A 102 -21.33 5.84 2.50
C THR A 102 -21.88 6.03 3.90
N THR A 103 -22.64 7.10 4.09
CA THR A 103 -23.49 7.29 5.25
C THR A 103 -24.34 6.02 5.38
N LEU A 104 -23.97 5.16 6.32
CA LEU A 104 -24.86 4.14 6.84
C LEU A 104 -25.91 4.89 7.65
N GLU A 105 -26.93 5.41 6.96
CA GLU A 105 -28.19 5.77 7.60
C GLU A 105 -28.90 4.47 7.95
N ASN A 106 -29.14 4.31 9.25
CA ASN A 106 -29.88 3.21 9.87
C ASN A 106 -31.34 3.18 9.44
#